data_AF-A0A2V7UGS5-F1
#
_entry.id   AF-A0A2V7UGS5-F1
#
_cell.length_a   1.000
_cell.length_b   1.000
_cell.length_c   1.000
_cell.angle_alpha   90.00
_cell.angle_beta   90.00
_cell.angle_gamma   90.00
#
_symmetry.space_group_name_H-M   'P 1'
#
loop_
_entity.id
_entity.type
_entity.pdbx_description
1 polymer ?
#
loop_
_entity_poly.entity_id
_entity_poly.type
_entity_poly.pdbx_seq_one_letter_code
_entity_poly.pdbx_strand_id
1 'polypeptide(L)' 'MTSQAKTALTDPRQAVRLVVDHPSYRAEAEVPAATRAELLGDLRA' A
#
# COMPACT_ATOMS: atom_id res chain seq x y z
N MET A 1 -16.24 -9.52 -1.69
CA MET A 1 -14.99 -10.19 -1.31
C MET A 1 -13.96 -9.13 -0.94
N THR A 2 -13.79 -8.83 0.36
CA THR A 2 -12.72 -7.93 0.81
C THR A 2 -11.40 -8.69 0.71
N SER A 3 -10.58 -8.31 -0.26
CA SER A 3 -9.25 -8.91 -0.47
C SER A 3 -8.40 -8.78 0.81
N GLN A 4 -7.67 -9.83 1.17
CA GLN A 4 -6.69 -9.84 2.27
C GLN A 4 -5.71 -8.65 2.19
N ALA A 5 -5.41 -8.19 0.97
CA ALA A 5 -4.59 -7.00 0.73
C ALA A 5 -5.25 -5.71 1.25
N LYS A 6 -6.57 -5.58 1.12
CA LYS A 6 -7.30 -4.40 1.65
C LYS A 6 -7.25 -4.37 3.17
N THR A 7 -7.39 -5.53 3.82
CA THR A 7 -7.29 -5.64 5.28
C THR A 7 -5.90 -5.25 5.80
N ALA A 8 -4.83 -5.75 5.16
CA ALA A 8 -3.46 -5.37 5.51
C ALA A 8 -3.21 -3.87 5.27
N LEU A 9 -3.70 -3.33 4.16
CA LEU A 9 -3.59 -1.90 3.85
C LEU A 9 -4.36 -1.02 4.84
N THR A 10 -5.39 -1.53 5.51
CA THR A 10 -6.13 -0.80 6.55
C THR A 10 -5.52 -0.88 7.96
N ASP A 11 -4.58 -1.79 8.23
CA ASP A 11 -4.00 -1.95 9.58
C ASP A 11 -2.85 -0.95 9.84
N PRO A 12 -3.06 0.10 10.65
CA PRO A 12 -2.06 1.15 10.88
C PRO A 12 -0.77 0.65 11.54
N ARG A 13 -0.77 -0.56 12.13
CA ARG A 13 0.41 -1.17 12.76
C ARG A 13 1.32 -1.88 11.76
N GLN A 14 0.84 -2.09 10.54
CA GLN A 14 1.61 -2.71 9.47
C GLN A 14 2.25 -1.64 8.59
N ALA A 15 3.56 -1.76 8.39
CA ALA A 15 4.28 -0.97 7.40
C ALA A 15 3.85 -1.42 5.99
N VAL A 16 3.71 -0.45 5.08
CA VAL A 16 3.32 -0.69 3.69
C VAL A 16 4.45 -0.20 2.79
N ARG A 17 4.81 -1.00 1.78
CA ARG A 17 5.89 -0.69 0.84
C ARG A 17 5.36 -0.72 -0.58
N LEU A 18 5.79 0.24 -1.38
CA LEU A 18 5.67 0.20 -2.83
C LEU A 18 6.84 -0.62 -3.36
N VAL A 19 6.55 -1.67 -4.12
CA VAL A 19 7.54 -2.54 -4.74
C VAL A 19 7.34 -2.50 -6.25
N VAL A 20 8.41 -2.17 -6.97
CA VAL A 20 8.50 -2.32 -8.42
C VAL A 20 9.39 -3.51 -8.69
N ASP A 21 8.80 -4.64 -9.11
CA ASP A 21 9.54 -5.82 -9.54
C ASP A 21 9.43 -5.95 -11.06
N HIS A 22 10.40 -5.38 -11.76
CA HIS A 22 10.50 -5.43 -13.21
C HIS A 22 11.86 -6.04 -13.62
N PRO A 23 11.95 -6.84 -14.71
CA PRO A 23 13.19 -7.53 -15.09
C PRO A 23 14.41 -6.62 -15.25
N SER A 24 14.18 -5.37 -15.66
CA SER A 24 15.25 -4.38 -15.90
C SER A 24 15.31 -3.26 -14.86
N TYR A 25 14.40 -3.25 -13.87
CA TYR A 25 14.34 -2.20 -12.86
C TYR A 25 13.68 -2.70 -11.57
N ARG A 26 14.39 -2.60 -10.45
CA ARG A 26 13.88 -2.94 -9.13
C ARG A 26 13.98 -1.76 -8.19
N ALA A 27 12.87 -1.45 -7.52
CA ALA A 27 12.82 -0.40 -6.52
C ALA A 27 11.84 -0.73 -5.41
N GLU A 28 12.16 -0.30 -4.21
CA GLU A 28 11.30 -0.46 -3.04
C GLU A 28 11.33 0.82 -2.21
N ALA A 29 10.17 1.30 -1.78
CA ALA A 29 10.05 2.46 -0.92
C ALA A 29 8.94 2.25 0.12
N GLU A 30 9.16 2.71 1.35
CA GLU A 30 8.09 2.77 2.35
C GLU A 30 7.07 3.82 1.93
N VAL A 31 5.78 3.50 2.09
CA VAL A 31 4.68 4.43 1.80
C VAL A 31 4.46 5.31 3.03
N PRO A 32 4.61 6.64 2.94
CA PRO A 32 4.34 7.53 4.06
C PRO A 32 2.90 7.41 4.56
N ALA A 33 2.70 7.58 5.86
CA ALA A 33 1.39 7.45 6.49
C ALA A 33 0.32 8.39 5.88
N ALA A 34 0.71 9.61 5.49
CA ALA A 34 -0.18 10.56 4.83
C ALA A 34 -0.68 10.04 3.47
N THR A 35 0.24 9.60 2.60
CA THR A 35 -0.10 9.00 1.30
C THR A 35 -0.96 7.75 1.45
N ARG A 36 -0.68 6.92 2.45
CA ARG A 36 -1.51 5.74 2.76
C ARG A 36 -2.96 6.14 3.11
N ALA A 37 -3.16 7.19 3.89
CA ALA A 37 -4.48 7.65 4.26
C ALA A 37 -5.30 8.11 3.05
N GLU A 38 -4.65 8.79 2.09
CA GLU A 38 -5.26 9.20 0.82
C GLU A 38 -5.71 7.98 -0.01
N LEU A 39 -4.82 7.00 -0.20
CA LEU A 39 -5.14 5.75 -0.92
C LEU A 39 -6.32 4.98 -0.30
N LEU A 40 -6.42 4.99 1.04
CA LEU A 40 -7.56 4.40 1.74
C LEU A 40 -8.86 5.18 1.53
N GLY A 41 -8.78 6.50 1.32
CA GLY A 41 -9.91 7.34 0.92
C GLY A 41 -10.46 6.92 -0.44
N ASP A 42 -9.58 6.76 -1.42
CA ASP A 42 -9.97 6.37 -2.78
C ASP A 42 -10.68 5.00 -2.83
N LEU A 43 -10.25 4.04 -2.00
CA LEU A 43 -10.82 2.70 -1.94
C LEU A 43 -12.19 2.59 -1.24
N ARG A 44 -12.71 3.70 -0.70
CA ARG A 44 -14.02 3.78 -0.03
C ARG A 44 -15.10 4.43 -0.90
N ALA A 45 -14.71 5.18 -1.93
CA ALA A 45 -15.59 5.73 -2.95
C ALA A 45 -16.06 4.62 -3.92
#